data_AF-A0A507F6L8-F1
#
_entry.id   AF-A0A507F6L8-F1
#
_cell.length_a   1.000
_cell.length_b   1.000
_cell.length_c   1.000
_cell.angle_alpha   90.00
_cell.angle_beta   90.00
_cell.angle_gamma   90.00
#
_symmetry.space_group_name_H-M   'P 1'
#
loop_
_entity.id
_entity.type
_entity.pdbx_description
1 polymer ?
#
loop_
_entity_poly.entity_id
_entity_poly.type
_entity_poly.pdbx_seq_one_letter_code
_entity_poly.pdbx_strand_id
1 'polypeptide(L)'
;MSRRQTKASSPPSPPVGPQTGPSTSLRQGVIPDPQTASHLQKSSRLAFPFFAFSLLLPSLLFRLLPSTYVLTFPLVFKYVLFGAAGWYIALSLRLPFQFLEKKVNPHAVGGGTLVTLASGICEEIVRGVLLHRWPGGATYGMAYSVGLGWAAAECLGSVGRLAARMSLYYRQDERAIFAKNQLAIMEGRSSFEVSPWTEVVASCGSTLLHVGLTIFVASGLEVTFPLAIVHSVALFIGVKMFTPMGSIPTAAASLTAGIMTFAGSLYIAAAYQSQLGPLRSGPLVAEPPVLPMDWED
;
A
#
# COMPACT_ATOMS: atom_id res chain seq x y z
N MET A 1 -68.96 -25.63 -26.07
CA MET A 1 -67.68 -25.75 -26.81
C MET A 1 -66.54 -25.62 -25.81
N SER A 2 -65.95 -26.74 -25.39
CA SER A 2 -64.87 -26.78 -24.39
C SER A 2 -63.54 -27.05 -25.09
N ARG A 3 -62.59 -26.10 -25.00
CA ARG A 3 -61.28 -26.17 -25.65
C ARG A 3 -60.30 -26.87 -24.68
N ARG A 4 -60.00 -28.14 -24.97
CA ARG A 4 -59.01 -28.95 -24.25
C ARG A 4 -57.61 -28.39 -24.54
N GLN A 5 -56.96 -27.75 -23.55
CA GLN A 5 -55.55 -27.38 -23.65
C GLN A 5 -54.70 -28.64 -23.50
N THR A 6 -53.99 -29.01 -24.56
CA THR A 6 -52.95 -30.04 -24.54
C THR A 6 -51.69 -29.48 -23.89
N LYS A 7 -51.32 -30.07 -22.75
CA LYS A 7 -50.11 -29.79 -21.99
C LYS A 7 -48.90 -30.21 -22.83
N ALA A 8 -48.13 -29.25 -23.34
CA ALA A 8 -46.88 -29.53 -24.04
C ALA A 8 -45.85 -30.08 -23.03
N SER A 9 -45.38 -31.30 -23.25
CA SER A 9 -44.28 -31.90 -22.51
C SER A 9 -43.00 -31.14 -22.78
N SER A 10 -42.38 -30.61 -21.73
CA SER A 10 -41.06 -30.00 -21.78
C SER A 10 -40.02 -30.98 -22.35
N PRO A 11 -39.10 -30.52 -23.21
CA PRO A 11 -38.06 -31.37 -23.77
C PRO A 11 -37.16 -31.93 -22.66
N PRO A 12 -36.63 -33.15 -22.82
CA PRO A 12 -35.69 -33.74 -21.86
C PRO A 12 -34.44 -32.87 -21.76
N SER A 13 -34.03 -32.59 -20.52
CA SER A 13 -32.77 -31.91 -20.23
C SER A 13 -31.62 -32.65 -20.90
N PRO A 14 -30.67 -31.94 -21.55
CA PRO A 14 -29.50 -32.57 -22.12
C PRO A 14 -28.72 -33.33 -21.04
N PRO A 15 -28.08 -34.45 -21.38
CA PRO A 15 -27.27 -35.19 -20.43
C PRO A 15 -26.18 -34.27 -19.87
N VAL A 16 -26.15 -34.16 -18.54
CA VAL A 16 -25.06 -33.51 -17.82
C VAL A 16 -23.81 -34.32 -18.13
N GLY A 17 -22.99 -33.81 -19.07
CA GLY A 17 -21.69 -34.39 -19.35
C GLY A 17 -20.88 -34.46 -18.06
N PRO A 18 -19.96 -35.44 -17.94
CA PRO A 18 -19.10 -35.52 -16.77
C PRO A 18 -18.40 -34.16 -16.62
N GLN A 19 -18.74 -33.45 -15.54
CA GLN A 19 -17.99 -32.28 -15.14
C GLN A 19 -16.59 -32.79 -14.82
N THR A 20 -15.69 -32.66 -15.78
CA THR A 20 -14.26 -32.58 -15.52
C THR A 20 -14.07 -31.28 -14.76
N GLY A 21 -14.40 -31.31 -13.47
CA GLY A 21 -14.14 -30.23 -12.55
C GLY A 21 -12.65 -29.90 -12.68
N PRO A 22 -12.27 -28.61 -12.76
CA PRO A 22 -10.87 -28.25 -12.64
C PRO A 22 -10.38 -28.91 -11.35
N SER A 23 -9.26 -29.62 -11.44
CA SER A 23 -8.61 -30.25 -10.30
C SER A 23 -8.16 -29.17 -9.31
N THR A 24 -9.09 -28.66 -8.52
CA THR A 24 -8.85 -27.84 -7.33
C THR A 24 -8.39 -28.76 -6.23
N SER A 25 -7.24 -29.41 -6.43
CA SER A 25 -6.35 -29.73 -5.31
C SER A 25 -5.67 -28.43 -4.86
N LEU A 26 -6.46 -27.41 -4.51
CA LEU A 26 -6.04 -26.48 -3.48
C LEU A 26 -5.80 -27.37 -2.27
N ARG A 27 -4.53 -27.72 -2.04
CA ARG A 27 -4.04 -28.59 -0.97
C ARG A 27 -4.96 -28.39 0.23
N GLN A 28 -5.80 -29.39 0.51
CA GLN A 28 -6.57 -29.47 1.75
C GLN A 28 -5.62 -29.06 2.86
N GLY A 29 -5.98 -27.96 3.54
CA GLY A 29 -5.08 -27.24 4.42
C GLY A 29 -4.40 -28.23 5.37
N VAL A 30 -3.08 -28.38 5.21
CA VAL A 30 -2.28 -29.10 6.20
C VAL A 30 -2.58 -28.41 7.52
N ILE A 31 -3.22 -29.14 8.45
CA ILE A 31 -3.45 -28.63 9.80
C ILE A 31 -2.05 -28.30 10.32
N PRO A 32 -1.73 -27.02 10.60
CA PRO A 32 -0.45 -26.70 11.18
C PRO A 32 -0.40 -27.43 12.51
N ASP A 33 0.67 -28.18 12.73
CA ASP A 33 0.86 -28.85 14.01
C ASP A 33 0.83 -27.80 15.14
N PRO A 34 0.44 -28.19 16.36
CA PRO A 34 0.34 -27.25 17.48
C PRO A 34 1.63 -26.47 17.76
N GLN A 35 2.80 -27.02 17.44
CA GLN A 35 4.08 -26.34 17.64
C GLN A 35 4.25 -25.21 16.62
N THR A 36 4.01 -25.48 15.33
CA THR A 36 3.99 -24.47 14.26
C THR A 36 3.01 -23.35 14.60
N ALA A 37 1.83 -23.71 15.10
CA ALA A 37 0.80 -22.76 15.50
C ALA A 37 1.27 -21.82 16.63
N SER A 38 1.84 -22.38 17.69
CA SER A 38 2.38 -21.63 18.83
C SER A 38 3.54 -20.71 18.42
N HIS A 39 4.41 -21.19 17.53
CA HIS A 39 5.54 -20.43 17.02
C HIS A 39 5.07 -19.22 16.22
N LEU A 40 4.06 -19.38 15.36
CA LEU A 40 3.49 -18.28 14.58
C LEU A 40 2.81 -17.23 15.48
N GLN A 41 2.10 -17.65 16.52
CA GLN A 41 1.49 -16.73 17.49
C GLN A 41 2.57 -15.95 18.26
N LYS A 42 3.64 -16.61 18.70
CA LYS A 42 4.77 -15.94 19.35
C LYS A 42 5.47 -14.98 18.39
N SER A 43 5.71 -15.41 17.15
CA SER A 43 6.33 -14.62 16.09
C SER A 43 5.53 -13.37 15.75
N SER A 44 4.20 -13.45 15.63
CA SER A 44 3.33 -12.29 15.37
C SER A 44 3.33 -11.27 16.50
N ARG A 45 3.32 -11.73 17.77
CA ARG A 45 3.46 -10.84 18.94
C ARG A 45 4.79 -10.11 18.95
N LEU A 46 5.87 -10.80 18.57
CA LEU A 46 7.20 -10.20 18.45
C LEU A 46 7.32 -9.25 17.26
N ALA A 47 6.62 -9.51 16.16
CA ALA A 47 6.67 -8.69 14.95
C ALA A 47 5.89 -7.36 15.08
N PHE A 48 4.82 -7.32 15.88
CA PHE A 48 3.99 -6.12 16.06
C PHE A 48 4.78 -4.84 16.42
N PRO A 49 5.68 -4.83 17.43
CA PRO A 49 6.49 -3.64 17.72
C PRO A 49 7.43 -3.25 16.56
N PHE A 50 7.79 -4.18 15.66
CA PHE A 50 8.62 -3.85 14.51
C PHE A 50 7.86 -3.11 13.40
N PHE A 51 6.53 -3.19 13.35
CA PHE A 51 5.74 -2.29 12.50
C PHE A 51 5.82 -0.84 12.98
N ALA A 52 5.84 -0.61 14.30
CA ALA A 52 6.11 0.73 14.83
C ALA A 52 7.55 1.15 14.54
N PHE A 53 8.51 0.23 14.65
CA PHE A 53 9.90 0.49 14.28
C PHE A 53 10.08 0.85 12.80
N SER A 54 9.30 0.26 11.88
CA SER A 54 9.41 0.59 10.45
C SER A 54 9.12 2.06 10.19
N LEU A 55 8.22 2.68 10.95
CA LEU A 55 7.93 4.13 10.88
C LEU A 55 9.05 5.00 11.44
N LEU A 56 9.86 4.47 12.37
CA LEU A 56 11.02 5.16 12.92
C LEU A 56 12.26 5.02 12.03
N LEU A 57 12.28 4.01 11.15
CA LEU A 57 13.43 3.68 10.31
C LEU A 57 13.91 4.87 9.46
N PRO A 58 13.06 5.63 8.74
CA PRO A 58 13.52 6.80 8.01
C PRO A 58 14.24 7.80 8.91
N SER A 59 13.68 8.10 10.09
CA SER A 59 14.25 9.01 11.08
C SER A 59 15.61 8.56 11.58
N LEU A 60 15.79 7.25 11.78
CA LEU A 60 17.07 6.67 12.17
C LEU A 60 18.10 6.79 11.05
N LEU A 61 17.71 6.46 9.81
CA LEU A 61 18.62 6.57 8.65
C LEU A 61 19.05 8.02 8.39
N PHE A 62 18.16 9.00 8.57
CA PHE A 62 18.49 10.43 8.49
C PHE A 62 19.56 10.85 9.50
N ARG A 63 19.56 10.27 10.71
CA ARG A 63 20.54 10.58 11.76
C ARG A 63 21.87 9.85 11.57
N LEU A 64 21.85 8.69 10.92
CA LEU A 64 23.04 7.85 10.74
C LEU A 64 23.89 8.26 9.54
N LEU A 65 23.32 8.97 8.56
CA LEU A 65 24.05 9.40 7.36
C LEU A 65 24.75 10.75 7.62
N PRO A 66 26.10 10.79 7.63
CA PRO A 66 26.84 12.00 8.00
C PRO A 66 26.58 13.21 7.09
N SER A 67 26.27 12.94 5.82
CA SER A 67 25.91 13.95 4.82
C SER A 67 24.54 14.59 5.04
N THR A 68 23.69 14.02 5.91
CA THR A 68 22.34 14.51 6.20
C THR A 68 22.18 15.10 7.59
N TYR A 69 23.25 15.30 8.38
CA TYR A 69 23.18 16.00 9.68
C TYR A 69 22.56 17.40 9.59
N VAL A 70 22.63 18.04 8.42
CA VAL A 70 22.02 19.35 8.16
C VAL A 70 20.51 19.23 7.84
N LEU A 71 20.04 18.04 7.45
CA LEU A 71 18.64 17.72 7.13
C LEU A 71 17.94 17.15 8.37
N THR A 72 17.87 17.93 9.45
CA THR A 72 16.94 17.62 10.53
C THR A 72 15.55 18.12 10.13
N PHE A 73 14.71 17.22 9.64
CA PHE A 73 13.33 17.54 9.33
C PHE A 73 12.50 17.54 10.61
N PRO A 74 11.98 18.70 11.07
CA PRO A 74 11.10 18.71 12.23
C PRO A 74 9.87 17.86 11.91
N LEU A 75 9.57 16.90 12.79
CA LEU A 75 8.33 16.14 12.69
C LEU A 75 7.18 17.05 13.11
N VAL A 76 6.29 17.36 12.17
CA VAL A 76 5.13 18.20 12.43
C VAL A 76 3.88 17.34 12.33
N PHE A 77 3.26 17.05 13.48
CA PHE A 77 2.19 16.06 13.59
C PHE A 77 0.97 16.37 12.71
N LYS A 78 0.60 17.65 12.55
CA LYS A 78 -0.50 18.03 11.63
C LYS A 78 -0.28 17.54 10.19
N TYR A 79 0.96 17.56 9.71
CA TYR A 79 1.30 17.10 8.36
C TYR A 79 1.35 15.58 8.26
N VAL A 80 1.65 14.87 9.36
CA VAL A 80 1.48 13.42 9.44
C VAL A 80 0.01 13.04 9.26
N LEU A 81 -0.91 13.75 9.93
CA LEU A 81 -2.35 13.53 9.76
C LEU A 81 -2.81 13.81 8.31
N PHE A 82 -2.32 14.88 7.69
CA PHE A 82 -2.62 15.16 6.28
C PHE A 82 -2.06 14.10 5.33
N GLY A 83 -0.86 13.56 5.59
CA GLY A 83 -0.33 12.44 4.84
C GLY A 83 -1.20 11.19 4.93
N ALA A 84 -1.66 10.86 6.14
CA ALA A 84 -2.58 9.74 6.35
C ALA A 84 -3.93 9.95 5.64
N ALA A 85 -4.51 11.15 5.74
CA ALA A 85 -5.74 11.51 5.03
C ALA A 85 -5.56 11.46 3.50
N GLY A 86 -4.43 11.95 3.00
CA GLY A 86 -4.05 11.87 1.59
C GLY A 86 -4.02 10.43 1.07
N TRP A 87 -3.47 9.49 1.85
CA TRP A 87 -3.50 8.06 1.51
C TRP A 87 -4.93 7.52 1.34
N TYR A 88 -5.87 7.87 2.24
CA TYR A 88 -7.28 7.45 2.12
C TYR A 88 -8.00 8.10 0.93
N ILE A 89 -7.68 9.36 0.61
CA ILE A 89 -8.20 10.04 -0.60
C ILE A 89 -7.69 9.31 -1.84
N ALA A 90 -6.39 9.01 -1.91
CA ALA A 90 -5.80 8.28 -3.02
C ALA A 90 -6.39 6.88 -3.17
N LEU A 91 -6.68 6.18 -2.06
CA LEU A 91 -7.39 4.91 -2.06
C LEU A 91 -8.80 5.04 -2.66
N SER A 92 -9.52 6.11 -2.31
CA SER A 92 -10.88 6.39 -2.81
C SER A 92 -10.88 6.69 -4.31
N LEU A 93 -9.84 7.39 -4.82
CA LEU A 93 -9.66 7.65 -6.25
C LEU A 93 -9.42 6.39 -7.08
N ARG A 94 -9.13 5.24 -6.46
CA ARG A 94 -9.05 3.95 -7.16
C ARG A 94 -10.42 3.36 -7.47
N LEU A 95 -11.49 3.75 -6.75
CA LEU A 95 -12.82 3.17 -6.91
C LEU A 95 -13.36 3.29 -8.34
N PRO A 96 -13.27 4.45 -9.05
CA PRO A 96 -13.66 4.53 -10.45
C PRO A 96 -12.97 3.50 -11.35
N PHE A 97 -11.67 3.25 -11.13
CA PHE A 97 -10.92 2.24 -11.88
C PHE A 97 -11.36 0.82 -11.54
N GLN A 98 -11.76 0.55 -10.29
CA GLN A 98 -12.34 -0.74 -9.91
C GLN A 98 -13.68 -1.00 -10.61
N PHE A 99 -14.54 0.02 -10.72
CA PHE A 99 -15.79 -0.09 -11.46
C PHE A 99 -15.56 -0.33 -12.95
N LEU A 100 -14.62 0.43 -13.55
CA LEU A 100 -14.26 0.28 -14.95
C LEU A 100 -13.67 -1.10 -15.23
N GLU A 101 -12.78 -1.58 -14.36
CA GLU A 101 -12.18 -2.90 -14.49
C GLU A 101 -13.21 -4.01 -14.41
N LYS A 102 -14.14 -3.97 -13.46
CA LYS A 102 -15.23 -4.96 -13.38
C LYS A 102 -16.11 -4.98 -14.63
N LYS A 103 -16.26 -3.84 -15.31
CA LYS A 103 -17.01 -3.76 -16.57
C LYS A 103 -16.25 -4.41 -17.73
N VAL A 104 -14.92 -4.26 -17.78
CA VAL A 104 -14.08 -4.82 -18.85
C VAL A 104 -13.76 -6.30 -18.60
N ASN A 105 -13.48 -6.67 -17.36
CA ASN A 105 -13.17 -8.01 -16.92
C ASN A 105 -13.97 -8.35 -15.64
N PRO A 106 -15.18 -8.92 -15.78
CA PRO A 106 -16.02 -9.30 -14.63
C PRO A 106 -15.38 -10.30 -13.67
N HIS A 107 -14.36 -11.02 -14.12
CA HIS A 107 -13.62 -12.00 -13.32
C HIS A 107 -12.34 -11.43 -12.70
N ALA A 108 -12.07 -10.13 -12.87
CA ALA A 108 -10.93 -9.48 -12.23
C ALA A 108 -11.07 -9.55 -10.71
N VAL A 109 -10.09 -10.19 -10.08
CA VAL A 109 -9.95 -10.33 -8.63
C VAL A 109 -8.66 -9.67 -8.15
N GLY A 110 -8.68 -9.21 -6.90
CA GLY A 110 -7.52 -8.64 -6.22
C GLY A 110 -6.95 -7.37 -6.84
N GLY A 111 -7.83 -6.37 -7.06
CA GLY A 111 -7.47 -5.06 -7.59
C GLY A 111 -6.72 -5.19 -8.90
N GLY A 112 -7.40 -5.66 -9.94
CA GLY A 112 -6.81 -6.13 -11.20
C GLY A 112 -5.87 -5.12 -11.90
N THR A 113 -5.37 -5.51 -13.07
CA THR A 113 -4.31 -4.78 -13.77
C THR A 113 -4.58 -3.28 -13.90
N LEU A 114 -5.83 -2.89 -14.19
CA LEU A 114 -6.16 -1.48 -14.35
C LEU A 114 -6.07 -0.73 -13.01
N VAL A 115 -6.63 -1.29 -11.94
CA VAL A 115 -6.58 -0.68 -10.61
C VAL A 115 -5.15 -0.62 -10.09
N THR A 116 -4.36 -1.67 -10.31
CA THR A 116 -2.95 -1.71 -9.91
C THR A 116 -2.16 -0.58 -10.60
N LEU A 117 -2.31 -0.42 -11.92
CA LEU A 117 -1.63 0.62 -12.69
C LEU A 117 -2.14 2.02 -12.36
N ALA A 118 -3.43 2.20 -12.07
CA ALA A 118 -3.98 3.50 -11.68
C ALA A 118 -3.56 3.91 -10.25
N SER A 119 -3.19 2.96 -9.39
CA SER A 119 -2.93 3.21 -7.98
C SER A 119 -1.78 4.18 -7.74
N GLY A 120 -0.64 3.99 -8.41
CA GLY A 120 0.52 4.89 -8.29
C GLY A 120 0.21 6.31 -8.77
N ILE A 121 -0.51 6.42 -9.89
CA ILE A 121 -0.98 7.71 -10.42
C ILE A 121 -1.89 8.42 -9.43
N CYS A 122 -2.90 7.74 -8.88
CA CYS A 122 -3.81 8.34 -7.90
C CYS A 122 -3.06 8.83 -6.66
N GLU A 123 -2.08 8.06 -6.18
CA GLU A 123 -1.26 8.45 -5.03
C GLU A 123 -0.41 9.68 -5.32
N GLU A 124 0.35 9.70 -6.42
CA GLU A 124 1.21 10.83 -6.74
C GLU A 124 0.42 12.10 -7.06
N ILE A 125 -0.76 12.01 -7.68
CA ILE A 125 -1.62 13.18 -7.90
C ILE A 125 -2.03 13.80 -6.56
N VAL A 126 -2.52 13.00 -5.61
CA VAL A 126 -2.93 13.51 -4.29
C VAL A 126 -1.72 14.08 -3.54
N ARG A 127 -0.58 13.41 -3.61
CA ARG A 127 0.66 13.86 -2.98
C ARG A 127 1.17 15.18 -3.58
N GLY A 128 1.14 15.30 -4.91
CA GLY A 128 1.51 16.52 -5.63
C GLY A 128 0.59 17.69 -5.30
N VAL A 129 -0.73 17.46 -5.24
CA VAL A 129 -1.70 18.48 -4.80
C VAL A 129 -1.41 18.90 -3.36
N LEU A 130 -1.22 17.94 -2.45
CA LEU A 130 -1.00 18.22 -1.03
C LEU A 130 0.29 19.01 -0.78
N LEU A 131 1.37 18.75 -1.52
CA LEU A 131 2.63 19.47 -1.34
C LEU A 131 2.71 20.79 -2.12
N HIS A 132 2.12 20.89 -3.31
CA HIS A 132 2.30 22.08 -4.15
C HIS A 132 1.14 23.06 -4.13
N ARG A 133 -0.04 22.64 -3.65
CA ARG A 133 -1.21 23.53 -3.54
C ARG A 133 -1.51 23.94 -2.10
N TRP A 134 -0.98 23.22 -1.12
CA TRP A 134 -1.11 23.63 0.27
C TRP A 134 -0.10 24.74 0.62
N PRO A 135 -0.51 25.83 1.28
CA PRO A 135 0.42 26.90 1.69
C PRO A 135 1.56 26.34 2.57
N GLY A 136 2.81 26.59 2.17
CA GLY A 136 4.00 26.05 2.86
C GLY A 136 4.30 24.57 2.57
N GLY A 137 3.58 23.96 1.61
CA GLY A 137 3.61 22.53 1.32
C GLY A 137 4.92 21.97 0.78
N ALA A 138 5.65 22.75 0.00
CA ALA A 138 6.82 22.30 -0.75
C ALA A 138 8.13 22.33 0.06
N THR A 139 8.06 22.27 1.39
CA THR A 139 9.27 22.15 2.23
C THR A 139 9.60 20.69 2.47
N TYR A 140 10.89 20.34 2.50
CA TYR A 140 11.30 18.96 2.77
C TYR A 140 10.88 18.46 4.16
N GLY A 141 10.78 19.34 5.17
CA GLY A 141 10.28 18.98 6.50
C GLY A 141 8.81 18.59 6.51
N MET A 142 7.97 19.33 5.78
CA MET A 142 6.58 18.95 5.56
C MET A 142 6.49 17.68 4.73
N ALA A 143 7.24 17.57 3.63
CA ALA A 143 7.25 16.39 2.78
C ALA A 143 7.61 15.11 3.54
N TYR A 144 8.61 15.19 4.42
CA TYR A 144 8.95 14.09 5.32
C TYR A 144 7.80 13.71 6.24
N SER A 145 7.16 14.69 6.90
CA SER A 145 6.02 14.46 7.80
C SER A 145 4.81 13.87 7.07
N VAL A 146 4.49 14.39 5.87
CA VAL A 146 3.45 13.85 4.98
C VAL A 146 3.77 12.41 4.57
N GLY A 147 5.00 12.15 4.14
CA GLY A 147 5.44 10.81 3.75
C GLY A 147 5.35 9.80 4.88
N LEU A 148 5.69 10.20 6.11
CA LEU A 148 5.49 9.38 7.31
C LEU A 148 4.02 9.10 7.59
N GLY A 149 3.15 10.11 7.45
CA GLY A 149 1.70 9.94 7.58
C GLY A 149 1.14 8.93 6.58
N TRP A 150 1.61 9.02 5.33
CA TRP A 150 1.27 8.11 4.24
C TRP A 150 1.67 6.67 4.59
N ALA A 151 2.92 6.47 5.00
CA ALA A 151 3.45 5.18 5.43
C ALA A 151 2.73 4.61 6.66
N ALA A 152 2.37 5.46 7.63
CA ALA A 152 1.64 5.05 8.83
C ALA A 152 0.25 4.51 8.49
N ALA A 153 -0.49 5.16 7.60
CA ALA A 153 -1.80 4.69 7.14
C ALA A 153 -1.69 3.32 6.44
N GLU A 154 -0.70 3.15 5.56
CA GLU A 154 -0.49 1.86 4.89
C GLU A 154 -0.05 0.76 5.87
N CYS A 155 0.87 1.07 6.78
CA CYS A 155 1.36 0.17 7.82
C CYS A 155 0.21 -0.33 8.71
N LEU A 156 -0.71 0.57 9.09
CA LEU A 156 -1.93 0.19 9.82
C LEU A 156 -2.80 -0.77 9.01
N GLY A 157 -2.94 -0.55 7.70
CA GLY A 157 -3.60 -1.48 6.78
C GLY A 157 -2.91 -2.86 6.74
N SER A 158 -1.58 -2.90 6.69
CA SER A 158 -0.79 -4.14 6.72
C SER A 158 -0.97 -4.91 8.03
N VAL A 159 -0.95 -4.21 9.16
CA VAL A 159 -1.23 -4.78 10.49
C VAL A 159 -2.64 -5.38 10.54
N GLY A 160 -3.65 -4.65 10.03
CA GLY A 160 -5.03 -5.14 9.95
C GLY A 160 -5.14 -6.41 9.10
N ARG A 161 -4.49 -6.46 7.93
CA ARG A 161 -4.44 -7.66 7.07
C ARG A 161 -3.73 -8.83 7.75
N LEU A 162 -2.63 -8.58 8.44
CA LEU A 162 -1.93 -9.62 9.20
C LEU A 162 -2.79 -10.16 10.34
N ALA A 163 -3.47 -9.30 11.09
CA ALA A 163 -4.38 -9.69 12.16
C ALA A 163 -5.55 -10.54 11.63
N ALA A 164 -6.15 -10.14 10.51
CA ALA A 164 -7.20 -10.90 9.83
C ALA A 164 -6.68 -12.30 9.41
N ARG A 165 -5.50 -12.38 8.80
CA ARG A 165 -4.86 -13.64 8.43
C ARG A 165 -4.58 -14.53 9.63
N MET A 166 -4.00 -13.98 10.69
CA MET A 166 -3.74 -14.71 11.95
C MET A 166 -5.04 -15.25 12.55
N SER A 167 -6.13 -14.47 12.52
CA SER A 167 -7.43 -14.89 13.04
C SER A 167 -8.05 -16.07 12.26
N LEU A 168 -7.75 -16.17 10.97
CA LEU A 168 -8.22 -17.25 10.11
C LEU A 168 -7.28 -18.45 10.13
N TYR A 169 -5.97 -18.26 10.33
CA TYR A 169 -4.94 -19.29 10.14
C TYR A 169 -5.28 -20.61 10.83
N TYR A 170 -5.75 -20.56 12.09
CA TYR A 170 -6.06 -21.74 12.90
C TYR A 170 -7.46 -22.33 12.65
N ARG A 171 -8.36 -21.59 12.00
CA ARG A 171 -9.74 -22.02 11.80
C ARG A 171 -9.86 -22.99 10.63
N GLN A 172 -10.58 -24.08 10.84
CA GLN A 172 -10.79 -25.16 9.83
C GLN A 172 -12.26 -25.36 9.48
N ASP A 173 -13.16 -24.55 10.04
CA ASP A 173 -14.56 -24.57 9.63
C ASP A 173 -14.70 -24.17 8.15
N GLU A 174 -15.74 -24.66 7.48
CA GLU A 174 -15.97 -24.40 6.05
C GLU A 174 -15.94 -22.90 5.71
N ARG A 175 -16.45 -22.06 6.61
CA ARG A 175 -16.44 -20.60 6.43
C ARG A 175 -15.02 -20.04 6.48
N ALA A 176 -14.17 -20.54 7.38
CA ALA A 176 -12.78 -20.13 7.44
C ALA A 176 -11.97 -20.60 6.23
N ILE A 177 -12.18 -21.82 5.74
CA ILE A 177 -11.55 -22.32 4.52
C ILE A 177 -11.95 -21.45 3.32
N PHE A 178 -13.25 -21.16 3.19
CA PHE A 178 -13.75 -20.23 2.17
C PHE A 178 -13.11 -18.84 2.31
N ALA A 179 -13.06 -18.28 3.52
CA ALA A 179 -12.47 -16.96 3.77
C ALA A 179 -10.96 -16.92 3.45
N LYS A 180 -10.19 -17.96 3.78
CA LYS A 180 -8.77 -18.10 3.42
C LYS A 180 -8.58 -18.08 1.91
N ASN A 181 -9.38 -18.85 1.18
CA ASN A 181 -9.33 -18.91 -0.28
C ASN A 181 -9.68 -17.56 -0.90
N GLN A 182 -10.76 -16.93 -0.43
CA GLN A 182 -11.15 -15.60 -0.92
C GLN A 182 -10.09 -14.54 -0.64
N LEU A 183 -9.46 -14.56 0.54
CA LEU A 183 -8.42 -13.61 0.88
C LEU A 183 -7.17 -13.82 0.00
N ALA A 184 -6.74 -15.05 -0.21
CA ALA A 184 -5.62 -15.35 -1.10
C ALA A 184 -5.89 -14.84 -2.53
N ILE A 185 -7.12 -15.05 -3.04
CA ILE A 185 -7.56 -14.55 -4.35
C ILE A 185 -7.58 -13.01 -4.39
N MET A 186 -8.11 -12.35 -3.36
CA MET A 186 -8.15 -10.89 -3.27
C MET A 186 -6.75 -10.26 -3.10
N GLU A 187 -5.78 -10.99 -2.56
CA GLU A 187 -4.40 -10.53 -2.47
C GLU A 187 -3.57 -10.89 -3.70
N GLY A 188 -4.14 -11.59 -4.70
CA GLY A 188 -3.40 -12.05 -5.88
C GLY A 188 -2.36 -13.13 -5.56
N ARG A 189 -2.53 -13.87 -4.47
CA ARG A 189 -1.63 -14.95 -4.03
C ARG A 189 -2.14 -16.30 -4.52
N SER A 190 -1.20 -17.20 -4.79
CA SER A 190 -1.49 -18.60 -5.15
C SER A 190 -1.92 -19.44 -3.94
N SER A 191 -1.56 -19.01 -2.72
CA SER A 191 -1.91 -19.72 -1.49
C SER A 191 -2.08 -18.76 -0.30
N PHE A 192 -2.79 -19.25 0.73
CA PHE A 192 -2.94 -18.53 1.99
C PHE A 192 -1.67 -18.65 2.82
N GLU A 193 -0.87 -17.58 2.85
CA GLU A 193 0.38 -17.51 3.61
C GLU A 193 0.30 -16.51 4.74
N VAL A 194 0.90 -16.87 5.89
CA VAL A 194 1.03 -15.99 7.04
C VAL A 194 2.48 -15.96 7.46
N SER A 195 3.11 -14.80 7.27
CA SER A 195 4.51 -14.60 7.62
C SER A 195 4.67 -13.19 8.21
N PRO A 196 4.62 -13.05 9.54
CA PRO A 196 4.70 -11.76 10.21
C PRO A 196 5.97 -10.97 9.85
N TRP A 197 7.12 -11.65 9.75
CA TRP A 197 8.39 -10.99 9.45
C TRP A 197 8.50 -10.47 8.03
N THR A 198 7.95 -11.18 7.03
CA THR A 198 7.91 -10.65 5.67
C THR A 198 7.02 -9.41 5.56
N GLU A 199 5.94 -9.35 6.35
CA GLU A 199 5.07 -8.15 6.39
C GLU A 199 5.77 -6.97 7.06
N VAL A 200 6.57 -7.20 8.11
CA VAL A 200 7.44 -6.18 8.71
C VAL A 200 8.45 -5.67 7.69
N VAL A 201 9.15 -6.58 6.99
CA VAL A 201 10.14 -6.20 5.97
C VAL A 201 9.51 -5.42 4.82
N ALA A 202 8.34 -5.86 4.33
CA ALA A 202 7.57 -5.12 3.33
C ALA A 202 7.13 -3.74 3.85
N SER A 203 6.76 -3.64 5.13
CA SER A 203 6.38 -2.35 5.74
C SER A 203 7.57 -1.40 5.88
N CYS A 204 8.77 -1.90 6.17
CA CYS A 204 10.00 -1.10 6.09
C CYS A 204 10.23 -0.59 4.66
N GLY A 205 10.07 -1.45 3.65
CA GLY A 205 10.18 -1.08 2.24
C GLY A 205 9.18 -0.01 1.82
N SER A 206 7.89 -0.24 2.09
CA SER A 206 6.82 0.73 1.79
C SER A 206 7.04 2.05 2.54
N THR A 207 7.48 2.02 3.80
CA THR A 207 7.76 3.25 4.57
C THR A 207 8.85 4.08 3.90
N LEU A 208 9.98 3.44 3.54
CA LEU A 208 11.08 4.12 2.85
C LEU A 208 10.65 4.64 1.46
N LEU A 209 9.86 3.85 0.73
CA LEU A 209 9.31 4.22 -0.56
C LEU A 209 8.45 5.48 -0.46
N HIS A 210 7.46 5.51 0.43
CA HIS A 210 6.55 6.64 0.55
C HIS A 210 7.22 7.90 1.07
N VAL A 211 8.11 7.80 2.05
CA VAL A 211 8.90 8.96 2.49
C VAL A 211 9.77 9.47 1.35
N GLY A 212 10.46 8.59 0.62
CA GLY A 212 11.32 8.96 -0.49
C GLY A 212 10.57 9.61 -1.66
N LEU A 213 9.44 9.04 -2.08
CA LEU A 213 8.58 9.62 -3.11
C LEU A 213 8.07 11.00 -2.69
N THR A 214 7.71 11.17 -1.43
CA THR A 214 7.21 12.47 -0.93
C THR A 214 8.29 13.54 -0.93
N ILE A 215 9.53 13.19 -0.60
CA ILE A 215 10.67 14.10 -0.71
C ILE A 215 10.96 14.44 -2.18
N PHE A 216 10.89 13.47 -3.10
CA PHE A 216 11.05 13.77 -4.53
C PHE A 216 9.94 14.68 -5.06
N VAL A 217 8.67 14.43 -4.72
CA VAL A 217 7.56 15.29 -5.16
C VAL A 217 7.78 16.72 -4.66
N ALA A 218 8.33 16.91 -3.46
CA ALA A 218 8.62 18.24 -2.94
C ALA A 218 9.65 19.04 -3.77
N SER A 219 10.47 18.41 -4.60
CA SER A 219 11.43 19.13 -5.47
C SER A 219 10.76 19.83 -6.65
N GLY A 220 9.53 19.48 -6.99
CA GLY A 220 8.76 20.17 -8.02
C GLY A 220 7.56 19.38 -8.53
N LEU A 221 6.51 20.10 -8.95
CA LEU A 221 5.30 19.48 -9.51
C LEU A 221 5.62 18.68 -10.79
N GLU A 222 6.59 19.14 -11.59
CA GLU A 222 7.04 18.46 -12.82
C GLU A 222 7.57 17.05 -12.57
N VAL A 223 8.15 16.79 -11.39
CA VAL A 223 8.67 15.47 -10.99
C VAL A 223 7.53 14.50 -10.62
N THR A 224 6.36 15.03 -10.25
CA THR A 224 5.20 14.23 -9.82
C THR A 224 4.71 13.29 -10.93
N PHE A 225 4.65 13.77 -12.18
CA PHE A 225 4.13 12.97 -13.28
C PHE A 225 5.05 11.79 -13.68
N PRO A 226 6.37 11.97 -13.85
CA PRO A 226 7.29 10.84 -14.02
C PRO A 226 7.22 9.85 -12.85
N LEU A 227 7.16 10.34 -11.61
CA LEU A 227 7.03 9.47 -10.44
C LEU A 227 5.73 8.69 -10.41
N ALA A 228 4.62 9.28 -10.88
CA ALA A 228 3.34 8.59 -11.00
C ALA A 228 3.47 7.33 -11.86
N ILE A 229 4.18 7.44 -12.97
CA ILE A 229 4.45 6.31 -13.87
C ILE A 229 5.37 5.29 -13.18
N VAL A 230 6.49 5.74 -12.61
CA VAL A 230 7.46 4.85 -11.94
C VAL A 230 6.81 4.09 -10.79
N HIS A 231 6.03 4.76 -9.95
CA HIS A 231 5.33 4.17 -8.83
C HIS A 231 4.27 3.16 -9.30
N SER A 232 3.49 3.50 -10.33
CA SER A 232 2.53 2.56 -10.93
C SER A 232 3.19 1.31 -11.49
N VAL A 233 4.34 1.45 -12.16
CA VAL A 233 5.11 0.30 -12.67
C VAL A 233 5.67 -0.53 -11.52
N ALA A 234 6.22 0.10 -10.47
CA ALA A 234 6.72 -0.59 -9.29
C ALA A 234 5.61 -1.39 -8.58
N LEU A 235 4.42 -0.81 -8.42
CA LEU A 235 3.24 -1.49 -7.89
C LEU A 235 2.81 -2.65 -8.80
N PHE A 236 2.77 -2.45 -10.11
CA PHE A 236 2.43 -3.51 -11.05
C PHE A 236 3.39 -4.70 -10.95
N ILE A 237 4.70 -4.45 -10.94
CA ILE A 237 5.72 -5.49 -10.78
C ILE A 237 5.56 -6.19 -9.42
N GLY A 238 5.40 -5.43 -8.33
CA GLY A 238 5.21 -5.97 -6.98
C GLY A 238 3.98 -6.87 -6.87
N VAL A 239 2.84 -6.41 -7.37
CA VAL A 239 1.55 -7.11 -7.25
C VAL A 239 1.41 -8.24 -8.27
N LYS A 240 1.81 -8.04 -9.53
CA LYS A 240 1.55 -9.02 -10.60
C LYS A 240 2.69 -10.00 -10.84
N MET A 241 3.93 -9.64 -10.50
CA MET A 241 5.09 -10.51 -10.70
C MET A 241 5.55 -11.15 -9.40
N PHE A 242 5.76 -10.36 -8.34
CA PHE A 242 6.35 -10.90 -7.10
C PHE A 242 5.33 -11.51 -6.14
N THR A 243 4.12 -10.96 -6.03
CA THR A 243 3.10 -11.50 -5.10
C THR A 243 2.74 -12.97 -5.40
N PRO A 244 2.59 -13.40 -6.67
CA PRO A 244 2.38 -14.81 -6.98
C PRO A 244 3.56 -15.73 -6.60
N MET A 245 4.78 -15.19 -6.50
CA MET A 245 5.98 -15.95 -6.10
C MET A 245 6.08 -16.16 -4.58
N GLY A 246 5.20 -15.53 -3.79
CA GLY A 246 5.13 -15.68 -2.34
C GLY A 246 5.55 -14.43 -1.56
N SER A 247 5.44 -14.52 -0.23
CA SER A 247 5.69 -13.41 0.69
C SER A 247 7.16 -12.93 0.75
N ILE A 248 8.14 -13.83 0.62
CA ILE A 248 9.57 -13.46 0.69
C ILE A 248 10.02 -12.62 -0.51
N PRO A 249 9.82 -13.04 -1.78
CA PRO A 249 10.19 -12.22 -2.94
C PRO A 249 9.51 -10.85 -2.93
N THR A 250 8.23 -10.81 -2.53
CA THR A 250 7.46 -9.57 -2.41
C THR A 250 8.07 -8.61 -1.40
N ALA A 251 8.43 -9.11 -0.21
CA ALA A 251 9.05 -8.30 0.83
C ALA A 251 10.44 -7.80 0.41
N ALA A 252 11.24 -8.66 -0.23
CA ALA A 252 12.57 -8.27 -0.72
C ALA A 252 12.49 -7.19 -1.82
N ALA A 253 11.56 -7.34 -2.77
CA ALA A 253 11.33 -6.36 -3.83
C ALA A 253 10.86 -5.01 -3.25
N SER A 254 9.89 -5.04 -2.32
CA SER A 254 9.39 -3.85 -1.63
C SER A 254 10.51 -3.14 -0.86
N LEU A 255 11.33 -3.87 -0.11
CA LEU A 255 12.47 -3.31 0.62
C LEU A 255 13.49 -2.67 -0.33
N THR A 256 13.82 -3.36 -1.43
CA THR A 256 14.78 -2.86 -2.42
C THR A 256 14.28 -1.56 -3.07
N ALA A 257 13.03 -1.53 -3.53
CA ALA A 257 12.42 -0.34 -4.10
C ALA A 257 12.39 0.81 -3.09
N GLY A 258 12.06 0.53 -1.82
CA GLY A 258 12.07 1.51 -0.74
C GLY A 258 13.44 2.11 -0.49
N ILE A 259 14.48 1.28 -0.34
CA ILE A 259 15.87 1.72 -0.12
C ILE A 259 16.35 2.58 -1.29
N MET A 260 16.17 2.13 -2.53
CA MET A 260 16.62 2.86 -3.72
C MET A 260 15.93 4.22 -3.84
N THR A 261 14.62 4.26 -3.62
CA THR A 261 13.83 5.50 -3.71
C THR A 261 14.20 6.48 -2.60
N PHE A 262 14.32 5.98 -1.36
CA PHE A 262 14.71 6.81 -0.22
C PHE A 262 16.12 7.37 -0.42
N ALA A 263 17.11 6.54 -0.76
CA ALA A 263 18.48 6.98 -1.01
C ALA A 263 18.57 8.02 -2.15
N GLY A 264 17.85 7.80 -3.25
CA GLY A 264 17.77 8.75 -4.35
C GLY A 264 17.16 10.09 -3.91
N SER A 265 16.12 10.07 -3.08
CA SER A 265 15.49 11.28 -2.56
C SER A 265 16.42 12.08 -1.66
N LEU A 266 17.24 11.40 -0.84
CA LEU A 266 18.26 12.04 -0.01
C LEU A 266 19.33 12.70 -0.87
N TYR A 267 19.77 12.02 -1.93
CA TYR A 267 20.75 12.56 -2.87
C TYR A 267 20.23 13.85 -3.52
N ILE A 268 18.98 13.85 -4.00
CA ILE A 268 18.38 15.05 -4.60
C ILE A 268 18.23 16.17 -3.56
N ALA A 269 17.73 15.87 -2.35
CA ALA A 269 17.60 16.87 -1.30
C ALA A 269 18.95 17.51 -0.93
N ALA A 270 20.01 16.70 -0.83
CA ALA A 270 21.36 17.19 -0.56
C ALA A 270 21.94 18.00 -1.73
N ALA A 271 21.73 17.57 -2.98
CA ALA A 271 22.19 18.29 -4.17
C ALA A 271 21.48 19.65 -4.31
N TYR A 272 20.19 19.71 -4.01
CA TYR A 272 19.43 20.96 -4.02
C TYR A 272 19.93 21.92 -2.93
N GLN A 273 20.23 21.40 -1.74
CA GLN A 273 20.79 22.18 -0.65
C GLN A 273 22.20 22.71 -0.96
N SER A 274 23.04 21.98 -1.70
CA SER A 274 24.39 22.44 -2.04
C SER A 274 24.41 23.53 -3.13
N GLN A 275 23.49 23.46 -4.10
CA GLN A 275 23.41 24.44 -5.20
C GLN A 275 22.97 25.83 -4.74
N LEU A 276 22.11 25.90 -3.73
CA LEU A 276 21.53 27.17 -3.30
C LEU A 276 22.35 27.84 -2.17
N GLY A 277 23.54 27.32 -1.86
CA GLY A 277 24.30 27.65 -0.64
C GLY A 277 23.61 27.10 0.61
N PRO A 278 24.08 27.36 1.84
CA PRO A 278 23.27 27.14 3.04
C PRO A 278 22.04 28.06 2.98
N LEU A 279 21.03 27.70 2.18
CA LEU A 279 19.77 28.40 2.09
C LEU A 279 19.18 28.41 3.47
N ARG A 280 19.10 29.62 4.03
CA ARG A 280 18.20 29.99 5.11
C ARG A 280 17.88 28.80 6.02
N SER A 281 18.83 28.47 6.90
CA SER A 281 18.47 28.28 8.31
C SER A 281 17.94 29.58 8.92
N GLY A 282 17.26 30.43 8.13
CA GLY A 282 16.37 31.41 8.68
C GLY A 282 15.47 30.61 9.63
N PRO A 283 15.25 31.12 10.85
CA PRO A 283 14.34 30.48 11.79
C PRO A 283 13.12 30.08 10.98
N LEU A 284 12.61 28.84 11.17
CA LEU A 284 11.25 28.43 10.78
C LEU A 284 10.46 29.72 10.64
N VAL A 285 10.25 30.23 9.41
CA VAL A 285 9.70 31.58 9.25
C VAL A 285 8.46 31.50 10.11
N ALA A 286 8.47 32.25 11.23
CA ALA A 286 7.44 32.14 12.26
C ALA A 286 6.16 32.09 11.46
N GLU A 287 5.40 30.97 11.59
CA GLU A 287 4.29 30.65 10.68
C GLU A 287 3.65 31.97 10.31
N PRO A 288 3.65 32.36 9.01
CA PRO A 288 3.16 33.68 8.63
C PRO A 288 1.87 33.87 9.41
N PRO A 289 1.79 34.93 10.25
CA PRO A 289 0.78 35.02 11.30
C PRO A 289 -0.52 34.57 10.67
N VAL A 290 -1.16 33.55 11.25
CA VAL A 290 -2.44 33.04 10.79
C VAL A 290 -3.33 34.27 10.73
N LEU A 291 -3.44 34.87 9.55
CA LEU A 291 -4.36 35.96 9.34
C LEU A 291 -5.71 35.31 9.64
N PRO A 292 -6.47 35.84 10.62
CA PRO A 292 -7.80 35.33 10.86
C PRO A 292 -8.48 35.26 9.50
N MET A 293 -8.88 34.06 9.12
CA MET A 293 -9.69 33.87 7.93
C MET A 293 -11.03 34.48 8.33
N ASP A 294 -11.25 35.73 7.95
CA ASP A 294 -12.52 36.40 8.14
C ASP A 294 -13.54 35.61 7.31
N TRP A 295 -14.29 34.74 7.96
CA TRP A 295 -15.39 33.97 7.36
C TRP A 295 -16.67 34.80 7.22
N GLU A 296 -16.56 36.12 7.35
CA GLU A 296 -17.66 37.06 7.15
C GLU A 296 -17.44 37.78 5.81
N ASP A 297 -17.83 37.12 4.71
CA ASP A 297 -18.28 37.74 3.45
C ASP A 297 -18.97 36.68 2.55
#